data_AF-A0A7Z9F2N9-F1
#
_entry.id   AF-A0A7Z9F2N9-F1
#
_cell.length_a   1.000
_cell.length_b   1.000
_cell.length_c   1.000
_cell.angle_alpha   90.00
_cell.angle_beta   90.00
_cell.angle_gamma   90.00
#
_symmetry.space_group_name_H-M   'P 1'
#
loop_
_entity.id
_entity.type
_entity.pdbx_description
1 polymer ?
#
loop_
_entity_poly.entity_id
_entity_poly.type
_entity_poly.pdbx_seq_one_letter_code
_entity_poly.pdbx_strand_id
1 'polypeptide(L)'
;MPCPACSFQNQEGITFCGQCGIKLDSTVNMRAVHISAAIDFVDRQREMGELVSALDDAMSGQGRVVMLAGYPGIGKTRTAQEFAAIAETRN
;
A
#
# COMPACT_ATOMS: atom_id res chain seq x y z
N MET A 1 8.22 -22.89 -16.63
CA MET A 1 6.97 -22.84 -15.82
C MET A 1 5.91 -21.95 -16.48
N PRO A 2 4.62 -22.33 -16.52
CA PRO A 2 3.56 -21.46 -17.05
C PRO A 2 3.26 -20.30 -16.07
N CYS A 3 3.04 -19.11 -16.62
CA CYS A 3 2.57 -17.96 -15.85
C CYS A 3 1.12 -18.18 -15.38
N PRO A 4 0.78 -17.99 -14.09
CA PRO A 4 -0.60 -18.17 -13.61
C PRO A 4 -1.58 -17.09 -14.11
N ALA A 5 -1.08 -15.94 -14.58
CA ALA A 5 -1.93 -14.83 -15.00
C ALA A 5 -2.25 -14.82 -16.50
N CYS A 6 -1.29 -15.20 -17.36
CA CYS A 6 -1.43 -15.09 -18.81
C CYS A 6 -1.07 -16.39 -19.56
N SER A 7 -0.79 -17.48 -18.85
CA SER A 7 -0.40 -18.78 -19.40
C SER A 7 0.85 -18.80 -20.26
N PHE A 8 1.58 -17.68 -20.36
CA PHE A 8 2.83 -17.60 -21.11
C PHE A 8 3.88 -18.56 -20.51
N GLN A 9 4.62 -19.23 -21.39
CA GLN A 9 5.54 -20.29 -21.01
C GLN A 9 6.93 -19.70 -20.73
N ASN A 10 7.25 -19.59 -19.45
CA ASN A 10 8.50 -19.00 -18.96
C ASN A 10 9.60 -20.06 -18.78
N GLN A 11 10.86 -19.66 -18.91
CA GLN A 11 12.02 -20.50 -18.56
C GLN A 11 12.06 -20.82 -17.05
N GLU A 12 12.77 -21.86 -16.64
CA GLU A 12 12.95 -22.15 -15.22
C GLU A 12 13.94 -21.16 -14.58
N GLY A 13 13.67 -20.72 -13.35
CA GLY A 13 14.53 -19.79 -12.62
C GLY A 13 14.28 -18.30 -12.90
N ILE A 14 13.30 -17.93 -13.75
CA ILE A 14 12.97 -16.52 -13.96
C ILE A 14 11.99 -15.99 -12.92
N THR A 15 12.28 -14.80 -12.39
CA THR A 15 11.53 -14.18 -11.29
C THR A 15 10.24 -13.51 -11.74
N PHE A 16 10.16 -13.09 -13.00
CA PHE A 16 9.02 -12.38 -13.57
C PHE A 16 8.61 -12.95 -14.93
N CYS A 17 7.33 -12.83 -15.29
CA CYS A 17 6.85 -13.23 -16.61
C CYS A 17 7.28 -12.24 -17.69
N GLY A 18 7.92 -12.74 -18.76
CA GLY A 18 8.39 -11.92 -19.88
C GLY A 18 7.30 -11.30 -20.77
N GLN A 19 6.03 -11.71 -20.60
CA GLN A 19 4.90 -11.20 -21.39
C GLN A 19 4.01 -10.22 -20.61
N CYS A 20 3.71 -10.51 -19.34
CA CYS A 20 2.78 -9.70 -18.53
C CYS A 20 3.42 -9.06 -17.29
N GLY A 21 4.68 -9.38 -16.97
CA GLY A 21 5.45 -8.73 -15.89
C GLY A 21 5.17 -9.20 -14.46
N ILE A 22 4.28 -10.18 -14.23
CA ILE A 22 3.94 -10.64 -12.87
C ILE A 22 5.08 -11.46 -12.25
N LYS A 23 5.24 -11.39 -10.92
CA LYS A 23 6.26 -12.14 -10.16
C LYS A 23 5.85 -13.62 -10.07
N LEU A 24 6.80 -14.53 -10.29
CA LEU A 24 6.59 -15.99 -10.33
C LEU A 24 7.15 -16.73 -9.10
N ASP A 25 7.66 -15.99 -8.12
CA ASP A 25 8.26 -16.55 -6.90
C ASP A 25 7.21 -17.27 -6.04
N SER A 26 7.52 -18.53 -5.71
CA SER A 26 6.63 -19.45 -4.97
C SER A 26 6.86 -19.46 -3.46
N THR A 27 7.59 -18.49 -2.89
CA THR A 27 7.70 -18.31 -1.43
C THR A 27 6.78 -17.23 -0.87
N VAL A 28 5.46 -17.47 -0.97
CA VAL A 28 4.48 -16.77 -0.12
C VAL A 28 3.85 -17.78 0.82
N ASN A 29 4.61 -18.19 1.83
CA ASN A 29 4.00 -18.65 3.08
C ASN A 29 4.69 -17.98 4.27
N MET A 30 4.17 -16.82 4.64
CA MET A 30 4.27 -16.33 6.00
C MET A 30 3.03 -15.48 6.27
N ARG A 31 2.05 -16.07 6.99
CA ARG A 31 0.91 -15.40 7.63
C ARG A 31 0.39 -14.17 6.86
N ALA A 32 -0.42 -14.40 5.84
CA ALA A 32 -1.07 -13.37 5.07
C ALA A 32 -2.05 -12.56 5.95
N VAL A 33 -1.49 -11.59 6.67
CA VAL A 33 -2.17 -10.33 6.94
C VAL A 33 -2.57 -9.78 5.57
N HIS A 34 -3.87 -9.59 5.41
CA HIS A 34 -4.58 -9.07 4.25
C HIS A 34 -3.70 -8.25 3.28
N ILE A 35 -3.36 -8.83 2.13
CA ILE A 35 -2.85 -8.08 0.99
C ILE A 35 -4.06 -7.46 0.30
N SER A 36 -4.50 -6.33 0.83
CA SER A 36 -5.17 -5.29 0.06
C SER A 36 -4.33 -4.03 0.23
N ALA A 37 -3.82 -3.48 -0.87
CA ALA A 37 -3.04 -2.24 -0.94
C ALA A 37 -1.55 -2.26 -0.56
N ALA A 38 -0.80 -3.35 -0.72
CA ALA A 38 0.66 -3.36 -0.51
C ALA A 38 1.47 -3.25 -1.82
N ILE A 39 1.45 -2.09 -2.47
CA ILE A 39 2.72 -1.55 -2.98
C ILE A 39 3.24 -0.77 -1.77
N ASP A 40 4.33 -1.25 -1.16
CA ASP A 40 4.83 -0.74 0.11
C ASP A 40 4.82 0.79 0.12
N PHE A 41 4.10 1.35 1.09
CA PHE A 41 4.07 2.78 1.34
C PHE A 41 5.39 3.15 2.04
N VAL A 42 6.42 3.34 1.23
CA VAL A 42 7.78 3.65 1.71
C VAL A 42 7.90 5.14 1.98
N ASP A 43 8.46 5.48 3.14
CA ASP A 43 8.91 6.83 3.51
C ASP A 43 7.82 7.93 3.51
N ARG A 44 6.97 7.92 4.56
CA ARG A 44 6.07 9.04 4.98
C ARG A 44 5.64 8.91 6.44
N GLN A 45 6.52 8.37 7.30
CA GLN A 45 6.22 8.08 8.70
C GLN A 45 5.80 9.35 9.48
N ARG A 46 6.45 10.48 9.16
CA ARG A 46 6.14 11.77 9.80
C ARG A 46 4.75 12.25 9.41
N GLU A 47 4.45 12.32 8.11
CA GLU A 47 3.18 12.79 7.60
C GLU A 47 2.03 11.89 8.07
N MET A 48 2.25 10.57 8.12
CA MET A 48 1.29 9.64 8.69
C MET A 48 1.09 9.83 10.19
N GLY A 49 2.17 10.07 10.95
CA GLY A 49 2.08 10.38 12.37
C GLY A 49 1.23 11.62 12.62
N GLU A 50 1.44 12.69 11.86
CA GLU A 50 0.66 13.93 11.95
C GLU A 50 -0.83 13.71 11.63
N LEU A 51 -1.15 12.91 10.60
CA LEU A 51 -2.53 12.56 10.26
C LEU A 51 -3.20 11.69 11.32
N VAL A 52 -2.48 10.70 11.85
CA VAL A 52 -2.99 9.81 12.90
C VAL A 52 -3.25 10.58 14.18
N SER A 53 -2.35 11.49 14.60
CA SER A 53 -2.60 12.34 15.76
C SER A 53 -3.81 13.26 15.56
N ALA A 54 -3.99 13.82 14.36
CA ALA A 54 -5.18 14.62 14.05
C ALA A 54 -6.48 13.80 14.07
N LEU A 55 -6.41 12.51 13.69
CA LEU A 55 -7.54 11.59 13.81
C LEU A 55 -7.85 11.29 15.28
N ASP A 56 -6.83 11.01 16.10
CA ASP A 56 -7.01 10.75 17.53
C ASP A 56 -7.63 11.96 18.24
N ASP A 57 -7.20 13.18 17.90
CA ASP A 57 -7.80 14.43 18.38
C ASP A 57 -9.28 14.55 17.95
N ALA A 58 -9.59 14.25 16.69
CA ALA A 58 -10.95 14.27 16.17
C ALA A 58 -11.86 13.23 16.86
N MET A 59 -11.35 12.02 17.10
CA MET A 59 -12.05 10.97 17.85
C MET A 59 -12.27 11.35 19.32
N SER A 60 -11.38 12.17 19.90
CA SER A 60 -11.55 12.75 21.25
C SER A 60 -12.56 13.90 21.32
N GLY A 61 -13.20 14.26 20.20
CA GLY A 61 -14.19 15.34 20.11
C GLY A 61 -13.62 16.70 19.70
N GLN A 62 -12.33 16.79 19.39
CA GLN A 62 -11.69 18.01 18.88
C GLN A 62 -11.51 17.91 17.37
N GLY A 63 -12.51 18.37 16.60
CA GLY A 63 -12.47 18.33 15.14
C GLY A 63 -11.22 19.02 14.56
N ARG A 64 -10.65 18.44 13.50
CA ARG A 64 -9.45 18.93 12.82
C ARG A 64 -9.64 18.96 11.31
N VAL A 65 -8.97 19.91 10.66
CA VAL A 65 -8.81 19.97 9.20
C VAL A 65 -7.32 19.93 8.89
N VAL A 66 -6.90 19.01 8.02
CA VAL A 66 -5.50 18.83 7.60
C VAL A 66 -5.41 18.92 6.09
N MET A 67 -4.36 19.56 5.57
CA MET A 67 -4.12 19.70 4.13
C MET A 67 -2.81 19.00 3.75
N LEU A 68 -2.89 18.05 2.82
CA LEU A 68 -1.73 17.38 2.24
C LEU A 68 -1.21 18.17 1.03
N ALA A 69 -0.08 18.84 1.19
CA ALA A 69 0.59 19.61 0.14
C ALA A 69 1.93 18.97 -0.26
N GLY A 70 2.35 19.16 -1.51
CA GLY A 70 3.60 18.61 -2.03
C GLY A 70 3.66 18.54 -3.56
N TYR A 71 4.84 18.21 -4.08
CA TYR A 71 5.10 18.15 -5.53
C TYR A 71 4.19 17.16 -6.28
N PRO A 72 3.95 17.37 -7.59
CA PRO A 72 3.26 16.38 -8.42
C PRO A 72 3.95 15.01 -8.36
N GLY A 73 3.17 13.93 -8.29
CA GLY A 73 3.71 12.56 -8.25
C GLY A 73 4.30 12.09 -6.90
N ILE A 74 4.43 12.96 -5.89
CA ILE A 74 5.06 12.60 -4.59
C ILE A 74 4.24 11.62 -3.72
N GLY A 75 3.05 11.22 -4.16
CA GLY A 75 2.22 10.25 -3.44
C GLY A 75 1.13 10.82 -2.54
N LYS A 76 0.74 12.11 -2.65
CA LYS A 76 -0.34 12.71 -1.82
C LYS A 76 -1.64 11.89 -1.81
N THR A 77 -2.12 11.46 -2.98
CA THR A 77 -3.33 10.63 -3.09
C THR A 77 -3.14 9.27 -2.43
N ARG A 78 -1.95 8.68 -2.56
CA ARG A 78 -1.61 7.41 -1.91
C ARG A 78 -1.61 7.58 -0.39
N THR A 79 -0.96 8.61 0.14
CA THR A 79 -0.97 8.94 1.58
C THR A 79 -2.38 9.09 2.14
N ALA A 80 -3.27 9.79 1.41
CA ALA A 80 -4.66 9.95 1.82
C ALA A 80 -5.43 8.61 1.85
N GLN A 81 -5.19 7.73 0.86
CA GLN A 81 -5.78 6.40 0.80
C GLN A 81 -5.30 5.49 1.94
N GLU A 82 -4.00 5.49 2.23
CA GLU A 82 -3.43 4.72 3.35
C GLU A 82 -3.98 5.21 4.69
N PHE A 83 -4.10 6.53 4.88
CA PHE A 83 -4.73 7.12 6.05
C PHE A 83 -6.21 6.70 6.19
N ALA A 84 -6.97 6.69 5.10
CA ALA A 84 -8.37 6.24 5.12
C ALA A 84 -8.48 4.78 5.57
N ALA A 85 -7.63 3.89 5.06
CA ALA A 85 -7.61 2.49 5.47
C ALA A 85 -7.29 2.31 6.97
N ILE A 86 -6.38 3.12 7.51
CA ILE A 86 -6.09 3.14 8.96
C ILE A 86 -7.29 3.65 9.75
N ALA A 87 -7.94 4.72 9.29
CA ALA A 87 -9.10 5.29 9.97
C ALA A 87 -10.28 4.31 10.01
N GLU A 88 -10.53 3.56 8.94
CA GLU A 88 -11.54 2.50 8.88
C GLU A 88 -11.30 1.39 9.90
N THR A 89 -10.03 1.09 10.22
CA THR A 89 -9.68 0.05 11.20
C THR A 89 -9.85 0.52 12.66
N ARG A 90 -9.95 1.84 12.89
CA ARG A 90 -10.04 2.44 14.23
C ARG A 90 -11.46 2.81 14.66
N ASN A 91 -12.44 2.65 13.77
CA ASN A 91 -13.86 2.94 14.01
C ASN A 91 -14.62 1.66 14.36
#